data_AF-A0A353FKI6-F1
#
_entry.id   AF-A0A353FKI6-F1
#
_cell.length_a   1.000
_cell.length_b   1.000
_cell.length_c   1.000
_cell.angle_alpha   90.00
_cell.angle_beta   90.00
_cell.angle_gamma   90.00
#
_symmetry.space_group_name_H-M   'P 1'
#
loop_
_entity.id
_entity.type
_entity.pdbx_description
1 polymer ?
#
loop_
_entity_poly.entity_id
_entity_poly.type
_entity_poly.pdbx_seq_one_letter_code
_entity_poly.pdbx_strand_id
1 'polypeptide(L)'
;MKEVFLVGLTLCSACASPVSDIQLAPLFSRQTVPDFTTLEIAGGLISTSQTDYGTAWSAGPLAGGEQDSDGKMRMDFLWPLGRFEQDLSRPRSLSRLWPVFWARRDTRADGVEEYDWNIFGFLHGGSSSTKDEESFAFFPFYGKLNDFLTWDEIEFHLFPFHVTTKKDGVTSRNFLFPLVSRTEGPGVRGWKLFPFAGRKKRNGSYQRDFLFWPFWHRWQENLSGEVRHGWFLFPIAGHIKQGDYEATTAVWPFLGWASRPSTNYQAWSIWPLLKHEQGGIAKDREVKRILPFLLRHKDATGETTSWLWPLIWHREFNYTNMQGDSSHVFPFFHKGSRRFA
;
A
#
# COMPACT_ATOMS: atom_id res chain seq x y z
N MET A 1 21.05 68.58 -45.19
CA MET A 1 20.22 68.06 -46.30
C MET A 1 19.47 66.83 -45.80
N LYS A 2 18.13 66.95 -45.78
CA LYS A 2 17.06 65.93 -45.75
C LYS A 2 16.90 65.05 -44.50
N GLU A 3 15.99 65.43 -43.59
CA GLU A 3 14.58 64.94 -43.41
C GLU A 3 14.54 63.56 -42.72
N VAL A 4 14.31 63.46 -41.40
CA VAL A 4 13.00 63.48 -40.70
C VAL A 4 11.93 62.64 -41.40
N PHE A 5 11.70 61.42 -40.89
CA PHE A 5 10.37 60.83 -40.90
C PHE A 5 10.04 60.28 -39.51
N LEU A 6 8.94 60.81 -39.01
CA LEU A 6 8.29 60.60 -37.74
C LEU A 6 7.30 59.44 -37.89
N VAL A 7 7.44 58.37 -37.10
CA VAL A 7 6.34 57.47 -36.68
C VAL A 7 6.78 56.98 -35.30
N GLY A 8 6.21 57.41 -34.18
CA GLY A 8 4.79 57.49 -33.88
C GLY A 8 4.67 56.85 -32.49
N LEU A 9 5.19 57.55 -31.49
CA LEU A 9 5.15 57.17 -30.09
C LEU A 9 3.74 57.48 -29.56
N THR A 10 2.78 56.59 -29.79
CA THR A 10 1.45 56.65 -29.16
C THR A 10 1.52 55.97 -27.79
N LEU A 11 1.84 56.80 -26.81
CA LEU A 11 1.54 56.58 -25.41
C LEU A 11 0.02 56.72 -25.16
N CYS A 12 -0.44 55.94 -24.20
CA CYS A 12 -1.63 56.13 -23.37
C CYS A 12 -2.98 55.53 -23.81
N SER A 13 -3.53 54.78 -22.85
CA SER A 13 -4.95 54.48 -22.66
C SER A 13 -5.47 53.20 -23.30
N ALA A 14 -4.91 52.06 -22.91
CA ALA A 14 -5.74 50.88 -22.77
C ALA A 14 -6.31 50.91 -21.33
N CYS A 15 -7.61 51.14 -21.23
CA CYS A 15 -8.35 51.06 -19.98
C CYS A 15 -7.91 49.82 -19.19
N ALA A 16 -7.66 50.00 -17.90
CA ALA A 16 -7.67 48.88 -16.95
C ALA A 16 -9.09 48.31 -16.91
N SER A 17 -9.43 47.52 -17.93
CA SER A 17 -10.55 46.60 -17.89
C SER A 17 -10.21 45.54 -16.83
N PRO A 18 -11.13 45.18 -15.93
CA PRO A 18 -10.91 44.14 -14.94
C PRO A 18 -10.61 42.77 -15.58
N VAL A 19 -10.85 42.66 -16.89
CA VAL A 19 -10.41 41.55 -17.74
C VAL A 19 -9.50 42.12 -18.83
N SER A 20 -8.21 41.79 -18.79
CA SER A 20 -7.25 42.19 -19.82
C SER A 20 -6.43 40.98 -20.27
N ASP A 21 -6.62 40.61 -21.53
CA ASP A 21 -5.93 39.49 -22.17
C ASP A 21 -5.01 40.01 -23.28
N ILE A 22 -3.72 39.74 -23.16
CA ILE A 22 -2.71 40.01 -24.18
C ILE A 22 -2.21 38.66 -24.68
N GLN A 23 -2.53 38.31 -25.93
CA GLN A 23 -2.17 37.02 -26.53
C GLN A 23 -1.20 37.22 -27.70
N LEU A 24 0.10 37.13 -27.44
CA LEU A 24 1.20 37.17 -28.43
C LEU A 24 1.95 35.83 -28.46
N ALA A 25 1.21 34.74 -28.29
CA ALA A 25 1.76 33.39 -28.26
C ALA A 25 2.50 33.06 -29.57
N PRO A 26 3.62 32.31 -29.51
CA PRO A 26 4.18 31.68 -28.32
C PRO A 26 5.10 32.61 -27.50
N LEU A 27 5.41 33.83 -27.95
CA LEU A 27 6.44 34.64 -27.29
C LEU A 27 6.00 35.20 -25.93
N PHE A 28 4.75 35.64 -25.83
CA PHE A 28 4.22 36.27 -24.62
C PHE A 28 2.69 36.12 -24.56
N SER A 29 2.15 35.69 -23.42
CA SER A 29 0.73 35.72 -23.13
C SER A 29 0.52 36.21 -21.70
N ARG A 30 -0.46 37.08 -21.47
CA ARG A 30 -0.89 37.50 -20.15
C ARG A 30 -2.40 37.51 -20.10
N GLN A 31 -2.97 36.81 -19.13
CA GLN A 31 -4.42 36.81 -18.88
C GLN A 31 -4.66 37.29 -17.46
N THR A 32 -5.56 38.24 -17.30
CA THR A 32 -5.93 38.81 -15.99
C THR A 32 -7.44 38.74 -15.87
N VAL A 33 -7.92 37.91 -14.94
CA VAL A 33 -9.31 37.69 -14.54
C VAL A 33 -9.40 38.06 -13.05
N PRO A 34 -10.56 38.50 -12.50
CA PRO A 34 -10.63 39.03 -11.13
C PRO A 34 -9.94 38.22 -10.03
N ASP A 35 -9.95 36.88 -10.13
CA ASP A 35 -9.41 35.97 -9.11
C ASP A 35 -8.20 35.16 -9.62
N PHE A 36 -7.72 35.46 -10.84
CA PHE A 36 -6.68 34.69 -11.51
C PHE A 36 -5.86 35.55 -12.48
N THR A 37 -4.56 35.65 -12.25
CA THR A 37 -3.63 36.26 -13.20
C THR A 37 -2.61 35.22 -13.65
N THR A 38 -2.44 35.02 -14.96
CA THR A 38 -1.39 34.18 -15.52
C THR A 38 -0.55 34.94 -16.54
N LEU A 39 0.74 34.65 -16.55
CA LEU A 39 1.72 35.16 -17.50
C LEU A 39 2.52 33.96 -18.03
N GLU A 40 2.63 33.86 -19.35
CA GLU A 40 3.39 32.82 -20.03
C GLU A 40 4.33 33.47 -21.06
N ILE A 41 5.57 32.99 -21.11
CA ILE A 41 6.61 33.46 -22.02
C ILE A 41 7.19 32.25 -22.76
N ALA A 42 7.52 32.44 -24.03
CA ALA A 42 8.18 31.46 -24.88
C ALA A 42 7.51 30.06 -24.84
N GLY A 43 6.19 30.03 -25.00
CA GLY A 43 5.39 28.80 -25.09
C GLY A 43 5.23 28.07 -23.76
N GLY A 44 5.30 28.80 -22.64
CA GLY A 44 5.20 28.24 -21.29
C GLY A 44 6.53 27.76 -20.71
N LEU A 45 7.67 28.08 -21.35
CA LEU A 45 8.99 27.85 -20.75
C LEU A 45 9.18 28.65 -19.47
N ILE A 46 8.61 29.85 -19.40
CA ILE A 46 8.49 30.61 -18.16
C ILE A 46 7.01 30.90 -17.98
N SER A 47 6.46 30.52 -16.83
CA SER A 47 5.10 30.91 -16.46
C SER A 47 5.04 31.39 -15.02
N THR A 48 4.09 32.27 -14.74
CA THR A 48 3.69 32.59 -13.36
C THR A 48 2.19 32.75 -13.31
N SER A 49 1.57 32.16 -12.29
CA SER A 49 0.16 32.28 -12.01
C SER A 49 -0.05 32.76 -10.58
N GLN A 50 -1.07 33.58 -10.39
CA GLN A 50 -1.50 34.09 -9.10
C GLN A 50 -3.00 33.88 -8.98
N THR A 51 -3.43 33.29 -7.88
CA THR A 51 -4.82 33.03 -7.50
C THR A 51 -5.07 33.58 -6.11
N ASP A 52 -6.33 33.69 -5.70
CA ASP A 52 -6.69 34.01 -4.31
C ASP A 52 -6.13 33.01 -3.28
N TYR A 53 -5.83 31.79 -3.73
CA TYR A 53 -5.40 30.68 -2.89
C TYR A 53 -3.88 30.48 -2.89
N GLY A 54 -3.13 31.15 -3.77
CA GLY A 54 -1.69 30.94 -3.88
C GLY A 54 -1.06 31.46 -5.17
N THR A 55 0.26 31.38 -5.23
CA THR A 55 1.08 31.80 -6.36
C THR A 55 1.91 30.63 -6.86
N ALA A 56 2.03 30.46 -8.17
CA ALA A 56 2.90 29.47 -8.79
C ALA A 56 3.77 30.09 -9.87
N TRP A 57 4.90 29.46 -10.13
CA TRP A 57 5.82 29.82 -11.19
C TRP A 57 6.50 28.59 -11.76
N SER A 58 6.89 28.66 -13.03
CA SER A 58 7.65 27.62 -13.69
C SER A 58 8.71 28.22 -14.61
N ALA A 59 9.84 27.55 -14.69
CA ALA A 59 10.95 27.79 -15.59
C ALA A 59 11.33 26.42 -16.20
N GLY A 60 10.50 25.92 -17.12
CA GLY A 60 10.60 24.58 -17.67
C GLY A 60 11.87 24.35 -18.51
N PRO A 61 12.51 23.16 -18.44
CA PRO A 61 12.29 22.05 -17.49
C PRO A 61 13.11 22.17 -16.19
N LEU A 62 13.72 23.32 -15.91
CA LEU A 62 14.76 23.47 -14.90
C LEU A 62 14.24 23.64 -13.48
N ALA A 63 13.16 24.41 -13.28
CA ALA A 63 12.62 24.65 -11.95
C ALA A 63 11.14 25.05 -11.99
N GLY A 64 10.45 24.89 -10.87
CA GLY A 64 9.11 25.42 -10.67
C GLY A 64 8.79 25.48 -9.19
N GLY A 65 7.80 26.27 -8.81
CA GLY A 65 7.37 26.35 -7.43
C GLY A 65 5.94 26.85 -7.28
N GLU A 66 5.39 26.58 -6.12
CA GLU A 66 4.03 26.93 -5.74
C GLU A 66 4.02 27.29 -4.26
N GLN A 67 3.27 28.32 -3.91
CA GLN A 67 3.10 28.78 -2.56
C GLN A 67 1.61 29.07 -2.31
N ASP A 68 1.02 28.31 -1.41
CA ASP A 68 -0.37 28.46 -0.98
C ASP A 68 -0.49 29.59 0.05
N SER A 69 -1.68 30.18 0.15
CA SER A 69 -2.03 31.19 1.15
C SER A 69 -1.93 30.68 2.60
N ASP A 70 -2.11 29.36 2.80
CA ASP A 70 -1.92 28.66 4.07
C ASP A 70 -0.44 28.50 4.48
N GLY A 71 0.49 29.03 3.67
CA GLY A 71 1.92 29.00 3.95
C GLY A 71 2.61 27.70 3.54
N LYS A 72 1.93 26.83 2.77
CA LYS A 72 2.57 25.67 2.14
C LYS A 72 3.38 26.13 0.95
N MET A 73 4.62 25.68 0.86
CA MET A 73 5.52 25.98 -0.23
C MET A 73 6.05 24.69 -0.83
N ARG A 74 6.07 24.61 -2.15
CA ARG A 74 6.68 23.53 -2.93
C ARG A 74 7.61 24.12 -3.98
N MET A 75 8.78 23.54 -4.15
CA MET A 75 9.72 23.85 -5.23
C MET A 75 10.22 22.55 -5.84
N ASP A 76 10.23 22.46 -7.16
CA ASP A 76 10.81 21.37 -7.92
C ASP A 76 12.02 21.91 -8.71
N PHE A 77 13.11 21.14 -8.72
CA PHE A 77 14.33 21.43 -9.48
C PHE A 77 14.66 20.24 -10.38
N LEU A 78 14.96 20.48 -11.65
CA LEU A 78 15.26 19.44 -12.65
C LEU A 78 14.26 18.29 -12.57
N TRP A 79 12.96 18.62 -12.67
CA TRP A 79 11.88 17.65 -12.46
C TRP A 79 12.14 16.36 -13.28
N PRO A 80 12.20 15.16 -12.66
CA PRO A 80 11.76 14.82 -11.30
C PRO A 80 12.84 14.70 -10.20
N LEU A 81 14.05 15.22 -10.42
CA LEU A 81 15.21 14.94 -9.58
C LEU A 81 15.16 15.64 -8.22
N GLY A 82 14.95 16.96 -8.18
CA GLY A 82 14.98 17.77 -6.97
C GLY A 82 13.59 18.24 -6.55
N ARG A 83 13.31 18.19 -5.24
CA ARG A 83 12.06 18.66 -4.65
C ARG A 83 12.29 19.19 -3.24
N PHE A 84 11.68 20.31 -2.93
CA PHE A 84 11.59 20.89 -1.59
C PHE A 84 10.12 21.20 -1.29
N GLU A 85 9.63 20.77 -0.14
CA GLU A 85 8.28 21.05 0.34
C GLU A 85 8.37 21.53 1.79
N GLN A 86 7.59 22.55 2.14
CA GLN A 86 7.45 23.06 3.50
C GLN A 86 5.98 23.34 3.76
N ASP A 87 5.46 22.83 4.88
CA ASP A 87 4.11 23.10 5.35
C ASP A 87 4.22 23.81 6.70
N LEU A 88 3.67 25.02 6.79
CA LEU A 88 3.66 25.81 8.03
C LEU A 88 2.47 25.43 8.93
N SER A 89 1.38 24.90 8.36
CA SER A 89 0.18 24.50 9.10
C SER A 89 0.40 23.21 9.91
N ARG A 90 1.27 22.33 9.38
CA ARG A 90 1.83 21.18 10.08
C ARG A 90 3.34 21.27 9.88
N PRO A 91 4.15 21.66 10.89
CA PRO A 91 5.57 21.99 10.73
C PRO A 91 6.37 20.81 10.19
N ARG A 92 6.31 20.66 8.87
CA ARG A 92 6.79 19.53 8.10
C ARG A 92 7.58 20.09 6.93
N SER A 93 8.79 19.58 6.76
CA SER A 93 9.63 19.93 5.62
C SER A 93 10.17 18.66 4.98
N LEU A 94 10.12 18.58 3.65
CA LEU A 94 10.70 17.50 2.88
C LEU A 94 11.70 18.09 1.88
N SER A 95 12.94 17.64 1.93
CA SER A 95 13.97 17.94 0.93
C SER A 95 14.36 16.63 0.25
N ARG A 96 14.37 16.58 -1.08
CA ARG A 96 14.72 15.39 -1.85
C ARG A 96 15.52 15.77 -3.08
N LEU A 97 16.60 15.03 -3.31
CA LEU A 97 17.37 15.01 -4.55
C LEU A 97 17.53 13.55 -4.95
N TRP A 98 16.63 13.03 -5.78
CA TRP A 98 16.64 11.64 -6.20
C TRP A 98 17.83 11.35 -7.14
N PRO A 99 18.55 10.23 -6.98
CA PRO A 99 18.46 9.21 -5.91
C PRO A 99 19.44 9.46 -4.74
N VAL A 100 20.07 10.64 -4.67
CA VAL A 100 21.22 10.93 -3.81
C VAL A 100 20.84 11.23 -2.37
N PHE A 101 19.75 11.95 -2.13
CA PHE A 101 19.43 12.44 -0.79
C PHE A 101 17.93 12.59 -0.60
N TRP A 102 17.46 12.30 0.61
CA TRP A 102 16.22 12.91 1.09
C TRP A 102 16.35 13.17 2.59
N ALA A 103 15.70 14.22 3.06
CA ALA A 103 15.51 14.50 4.46
C ALA A 103 14.08 14.97 4.70
N ARG A 104 13.51 14.51 5.79
CA ARG A 104 12.17 14.88 6.24
C ARG A 104 12.27 15.33 7.68
N ARG A 105 11.61 16.45 7.97
CA ARG A 105 11.27 16.86 9.32
C ARG A 105 9.76 16.84 9.43
N ASP A 106 9.25 16.30 10.52
CA ASP A 106 7.81 16.30 10.81
C ASP A 106 7.61 16.52 12.31
N THR A 107 6.48 17.12 12.67
CA THR A 107 6.09 17.24 14.08
C THR A 107 4.80 16.47 14.25
N ARG A 108 4.86 15.43 15.08
CA ARG A 108 3.74 14.55 15.32
C ARG A 108 2.68 15.23 16.20
N ALA A 109 1.47 14.70 16.21
CA ALA A 109 0.33 15.29 16.92
C ALA A 109 0.52 15.36 18.46
N ASP A 110 1.46 14.59 18.99
CA ASP A 110 1.92 14.59 20.39
C ASP A 110 3.00 15.65 20.68
N GLY A 111 3.44 16.42 19.67
CA GLY A 111 4.46 17.46 19.79
C GLY A 111 5.89 16.96 19.63
N VAL A 112 6.10 15.67 19.31
CA VAL A 112 7.44 15.11 19.08
C VAL A 112 7.94 15.54 17.71
N GLU A 113 9.11 16.18 17.67
CA GLU A 113 9.82 16.47 16.42
C GLU A 113 10.63 15.24 15.98
N GLU A 114 10.40 14.81 14.73
CA GLU A 114 11.09 13.71 14.07
C GLU A 114 11.91 14.25 12.89
N TYR A 115 13.15 13.79 12.76
CA TYR A 115 14.05 14.15 11.66
C TYR A 115 14.66 12.89 11.07
N ASP A 116 14.26 12.57 9.84
CA ASP A 116 14.77 11.43 9.07
C ASP A 116 15.57 11.91 7.88
N TRP A 117 16.62 11.18 7.54
CA TRP A 117 17.44 11.45 6.37
C TRP A 117 18.03 10.18 5.78
N ASN A 118 18.34 10.26 4.49
CA ASN A 118 19.03 9.23 3.75
C ASN A 118 20.00 9.85 2.75
N ILE A 119 21.15 9.21 2.61
CA ILE A 119 22.14 9.51 1.58
C ILE A 119 22.40 8.24 0.77
N PHE A 120 22.10 8.35 -0.52
CA PHE A 120 22.42 7.38 -1.58
C PHE A 120 21.89 5.97 -1.29
N GLY A 121 20.83 5.83 -0.50
CA GLY A 121 20.25 4.54 -0.12
C GLY A 121 21.11 3.69 0.83
N PHE A 122 22.29 4.14 1.26
CA PHE A 122 23.18 3.35 2.13
C PHE A 122 23.30 3.92 3.54
N LEU A 123 23.32 5.25 3.66
CA LEU A 123 23.36 5.93 4.94
C LEU A 123 21.96 6.42 5.26
N HIS A 124 21.43 6.03 6.41
CA HIS A 124 20.16 6.47 6.92
C HIS A 124 20.35 6.93 8.36
N GLY A 125 19.64 7.97 8.75
CA GLY A 125 19.55 8.35 10.16
C GLY A 125 18.18 8.93 10.45
N GLY A 126 17.73 8.71 11.67
CA GLY A 126 16.51 9.23 12.24
C GLY A 126 16.81 9.72 13.64
N SER A 127 16.40 10.93 13.98
CA SER A 127 16.47 11.43 15.34
C SER A 127 15.10 11.95 15.73
N SER A 128 14.68 11.63 16.95
CA SER A 128 13.47 12.14 17.55
C SER A 128 13.85 13.00 18.75
N SER A 129 12.99 13.95 19.12
CA SER A 129 13.11 14.69 20.38
C SER A 129 13.09 13.77 21.62
N THR A 130 12.62 12.52 21.48
CA THR A 130 12.74 11.47 22.50
C THR A 130 14.01 10.64 22.25
N LYS A 131 14.93 10.61 23.22
CA LYS A 131 16.25 9.92 23.11
C LYS A 131 16.18 8.43 22.74
N ASP A 132 15.08 7.77 23.05
CA ASP A 132 14.93 6.32 22.84
C ASP A 132 14.64 5.94 21.37
N GLU A 133 14.46 6.91 20.48
CA GLU A 133 14.07 6.71 19.07
C GLU A 133 15.19 7.03 18.07
N GLU A 134 16.40 7.36 18.53
CA GLU A 134 17.55 7.62 17.66
C GLU A 134 17.94 6.37 16.83
N SER A 135 17.92 6.53 15.51
CA SER A 135 18.18 5.49 14.52
C SER A 135 19.34 5.90 13.60
N PHE A 136 20.27 4.98 13.33
CA PHE A 136 21.37 5.22 12.39
C PHE A 136 21.74 3.92 11.69
N ALA A 137 21.87 3.95 10.36
CA ALA A 137 22.29 2.81 9.56
C ALA A 137 23.27 3.23 8.46
N PHE A 138 24.38 2.51 8.39
CA PHE A 138 25.34 2.48 7.31
C PHE A 138 25.40 1.08 6.70
N PHE A 139 24.53 0.84 5.73
CA PHE A 139 24.43 -0.46 5.08
C PHE A 139 25.65 -0.71 4.16
N PRO A 140 26.27 -1.91 4.18
CA PRO A 140 25.92 -3.10 4.97
C PRO A 140 26.66 -3.21 6.32
N PHE A 141 27.50 -2.25 6.72
CA PHE A 141 28.45 -2.41 7.82
C PHE A 141 27.82 -2.38 9.22
N TYR A 142 26.92 -1.43 9.49
CA TYR A 142 26.28 -1.31 10.79
C TYR A 142 24.94 -0.62 10.63
N GLY A 143 23.95 -0.97 11.43
CA GLY A 143 22.81 -0.11 11.60
C GLY A 143 21.91 -0.53 12.72
N LYS A 144 21.35 0.46 13.41
CA LYS A 144 20.35 0.33 14.44
C LYS A 144 19.17 1.20 14.05
N LEU A 145 18.03 0.56 13.78
CA LEU A 145 16.79 1.20 13.36
C LEU A 145 15.73 0.87 14.41
N ASN A 146 15.11 1.87 15.02
CA ASN A 146 13.96 1.70 15.90
C ASN A 146 12.67 1.88 15.10
N ASP A 147 11.59 1.23 15.53
CA ASP A 147 10.24 1.31 14.95
C ASP A 147 10.20 1.12 13.43
N PHE A 148 11.05 0.23 12.91
CA PHE A 148 11.17 -0.03 11.49
C PHE A 148 10.27 -1.19 11.05
N LEU A 149 9.37 -0.89 10.10
CA LEU A 149 8.38 -1.83 9.54
C LEU A 149 7.45 -2.43 10.59
N THR A 150 7.73 -3.66 11.02
CA THR A 150 6.91 -4.41 11.99
C THR A 150 7.69 -4.78 13.25
N TRP A 151 8.94 -4.31 13.34
CA TRP A 151 9.88 -4.59 14.41
C TRP A 151 10.10 -3.32 15.22
N ASP A 152 10.21 -3.49 16.52
CA ASP A 152 10.50 -2.40 17.46
C ASP A 152 11.96 -1.95 17.30
N GLU A 153 12.86 -2.90 17.01
CA GLU A 153 14.28 -2.61 16.82
C GLU A 153 14.90 -3.61 15.83
N ILE A 154 15.71 -3.10 14.91
CA ILE A 154 16.55 -3.89 14.01
C ILE A 154 17.98 -3.39 14.15
N GLU A 155 18.87 -4.29 14.51
CA GLU A 155 20.29 -4.04 14.61
C GLU A 155 21.05 -5.01 13.70
N PHE A 156 21.94 -4.51 12.85
CA PHE A 156 22.80 -5.36 12.04
C PHE A 156 24.26 -4.94 12.17
N HIS A 157 25.12 -5.95 12.15
CA HIS A 157 26.57 -5.81 12.14
C HIS A 157 27.10 -6.62 10.97
N LEU A 158 27.67 -5.92 10.00
CA LEU A 158 28.19 -6.47 8.75
C LEU A 158 27.16 -7.39 8.08
N PHE A 159 26.07 -6.83 7.60
CA PHE A 159 25.05 -7.57 6.87
C PHE A 159 25.67 -8.38 5.72
N PRO A 160 25.33 -9.68 5.56
CA PRO A 160 24.29 -10.44 6.26
C PRO A 160 24.78 -11.24 7.49
N PHE A 161 26.01 -11.06 7.97
CA PHE A 161 26.64 -11.94 8.96
C PHE A 161 25.93 -11.94 10.32
N HIS A 162 25.53 -10.78 10.84
CA HIS A 162 24.83 -10.68 12.12
C HIS A 162 23.67 -9.68 12.04
N VAL A 163 22.46 -10.16 12.33
CA VAL A 163 21.24 -9.32 12.36
C VAL A 163 20.40 -9.70 13.57
N THR A 164 20.21 -8.76 14.48
CA THR A 164 19.32 -8.88 15.64
C THR A 164 18.05 -8.09 15.38
N THR A 165 16.90 -8.73 15.61
CA THR A 165 15.60 -8.04 15.55
C THR A 165 14.85 -8.22 16.85
N LYS A 166 14.10 -7.21 17.27
CA LYS A 166 13.28 -7.21 18.47
C LYS A 166 11.84 -6.86 18.09
N LYS A 167 10.90 -7.59 18.66
CA LYS A 167 9.46 -7.38 18.45
C LYS A 167 8.68 -7.88 19.65
N ASP A 168 7.87 -7.04 20.27
CA ASP A 168 6.99 -7.38 21.39
C ASP A 168 7.75 -8.14 22.52
N GLY A 169 8.98 -7.70 22.81
CA GLY A 169 9.88 -8.35 23.79
C GLY A 169 10.51 -9.68 23.34
N VAL A 170 10.30 -10.10 22.08
CA VAL A 170 10.94 -11.27 21.48
C VAL A 170 12.16 -10.84 20.66
N THR A 171 13.32 -11.37 21.01
CA THR A 171 14.58 -11.11 20.31
C THR A 171 14.92 -12.27 19.36
N SER A 172 15.22 -11.96 18.11
CA SER A 172 15.68 -12.92 17.10
C SER A 172 17.08 -12.54 16.62
N ARG A 173 18.05 -13.41 16.89
CA ARG A 173 19.43 -13.28 16.41
C ARG A 173 19.61 -14.14 15.16
N ASN A 174 20.03 -13.52 14.08
CA ASN A 174 20.29 -14.18 12.80
C ASN A 174 21.79 -14.16 12.54
N PHE A 175 22.32 -15.31 12.15
CA PHE A 175 23.68 -15.48 11.69
C PHE A 175 23.63 -15.88 10.21
N LEU A 176 24.36 -15.17 9.36
CA LEU A 176 24.29 -15.34 7.90
C LEU A 176 22.84 -15.25 7.40
N PHE A 177 22.19 -14.12 7.68
CA PHE A 177 20.80 -13.88 7.33
C PHE A 177 20.53 -14.25 5.84
N PRO A 178 19.50 -15.05 5.52
CA PRO A 178 18.45 -15.57 6.41
C PRO A 178 18.67 -17.02 6.88
N LEU A 179 19.88 -17.59 6.74
CA LEU A 179 20.18 -19.02 6.89
C LEU A 179 20.00 -19.51 8.32
N VAL A 180 20.74 -18.95 9.29
CA VAL A 180 20.67 -19.39 10.68
C VAL A 180 19.96 -18.33 11.51
N SER A 181 18.97 -18.74 12.31
CA SER A 181 18.34 -17.82 13.25
C SER A 181 17.98 -18.51 14.56
N ARG A 182 18.04 -17.76 15.65
CA ARG A 182 17.61 -18.18 16.99
C ARG A 182 16.72 -17.09 17.57
N THR A 183 15.54 -17.48 18.03
CA THR A 183 14.52 -16.58 18.58
C THR A 183 14.23 -16.95 20.02
N GLU A 184 14.26 -15.96 20.91
CA GLU A 184 14.03 -16.11 22.34
C GLU A 184 13.24 -14.92 22.87
N GLY A 185 12.29 -15.16 23.78
CA GLY A 185 11.47 -14.13 24.41
C GLY A 185 10.46 -14.71 25.38
N PRO A 186 9.61 -13.88 26.00
CA PRO A 186 8.60 -14.32 26.97
C PRO A 186 7.67 -15.39 26.41
N GLY A 187 7.87 -16.64 26.81
CA GLY A 187 7.09 -17.79 26.32
C GLY A 187 7.29 -18.12 24.84
N VAL A 188 8.29 -17.55 24.15
CA VAL A 188 8.59 -17.80 22.73
C VAL A 188 10.00 -18.34 22.60
N ARG A 189 10.16 -19.45 21.88
CA ARG A 189 11.46 -20.00 21.52
C ARG A 189 11.44 -20.58 20.12
N GLY A 190 12.51 -20.37 19.37
CA GLY A 190 12.65 -20.99 18.07
C GLY A 190 14.07 -20.98 17.54
N TRP A 191 14.30 -21.80 16.54
CA TRP A 191 15.53 -21.84 15.77
C TRP A 191 15.20 -22.16 14.32
N LYS A 192 16.09 -21.77 13.42
CA LYS A 192 15.97 -21.99 11.99
C LYS A 192 17.35 -22.23 11.40
N LEU A 193 17.43 -23.21 10.53
CA LEU A 193 18.52 -23.45 9.59
C LEU A 193 17.87 -23.55 8.20
N PHE A 194 17.61 -22.40 7.59
CA PHE A 194 16.97 -22.30 6.29
C PHE A 194 17.95 -22.70 5.17
N PRO A 195 17.52 -23.48 4.17
CA PRO A 195 16.17 -24.03 3.94
C PRO A 195 15.91 -25.40 4.59
N PHE A 196 16.85 -25.95 5.34
CA PHE A 196 16.80 -27.36 5.79
C PHE A 196 15.77 -27.66 6.88
N ALA A 197 15.75 -26.92 7.99
CA ALA A 197 14.84 -27.19 9.09
C ALA A 197 14.61 -25.96 9.97
N GLY A 198 13.50 -25.93 10.68
CA GLY A 198 13.27 -24.92 11.70
C GLY A 198 12.07 -25.23 12.56
N ARG A 199 12.09 -24.71 13.79
CA ARG A 199 11.04 -24.86 14.80
C ARG A 199 10.82 -23.54 15.49
N LYS A 200 9.56 -23.13 15.62
CA LYS A 200 9.14 -21.97 16.43
C LYS A 200 7.96 -22.36 17.31
N LYS A 201 8.09 -22.15 18.61
CA LYS A 201 7.07 -22.45 19.62
C LYS A 201 6.77 -21.21 20.45
N ARG A 202 5.49 -20.92 20.62
CA ARG A 202 4.96 -19.93 21.57
C ARG A 202 4.02 -20.65 22.54
N ASN A 203 4.35 -20.61 23.82
CA ASN A 203 3.60 -21.28 24.88
C ASN A 203 2.12 -20.86 24.83
N GLY A 204 1.22 -21.84 24.87
CA GLY A 204 -0.23 -21.65 24.82
C GLY A 204 -0.80 -21.17 23.47
N SER A 205 0.04 -20.79 22.50
CA SER A 205 -0.42 -20.20 21.24
C SER A 205 -0.17 -21.12 20.04
N TYR A 206 1.09 -21.38 19.67
CA TYR A 206 1.39 -22.15 18.46
C TYR A 206 2.73 -22.87 18.52
N GLN A 207 2.85 -23.91 17.70
CA GLN A 207 4.11 -24.56 17.34
C GLN A 207 4.15 -24.75 15.82
N ARG A 208 5.23 -24.35 15.19
CA ARG A 208 5.43 -24.45 13.74
C ARG A 208 6.80 -25.05 13.45
N ASP A 209 6.81 -26.05 12.59
CA ASP A 209 7.95 -26.84 12.20
C ASP A 209 8.00 -26.91 10.67
N PHE A 210 9.20 -26.90 10.09
CA PHE A 210 9.39 -27.21 8.67
C PHE A 210 10.65 -28.06 8.48
N LEU A 211 10.66 -28.82 7.39
CA LEU A 211 11.78 -29.63 6.94
C LEU A 211 11.89 -29.52 5.42
N PHE A 212 13.11 -29.32 4.91
CA PHE A 212 13.43 -29.08 3.50
C PHE A 212 12.44 -28.13 2.86
N TRP A 213 12.44 -26.88 3.31
CA TRP A 213 11.57 -25.85 2.76
C TRP A 213 11.71 -25.81 1.22
N PRO A 214 10.59 -25.78 0.45
CA PRO A 214 9.20 -25.64 0.88
C PRO A 214 8.42 -26.98 1.00
N PHE A 215 9.10 -28.13 0.98
CA PHE A 215 8.47 -29.44 0.81
C PHE A 215 7.66 -29.88 2.03
N TRP A 216 8.19 -29.81 3.25
CA TRP A 216 7.45 -30.29 4.43
C TRP A 216 7.22 -29.20 5.47
N HIS A 217 5.97 -29.06 5.86
CA HIS A 217 5.50 -28.13 6.88
C HIS A 217 4.58 -28.85 7.86
N ARG A 218 4.70 -28.52 9.14
CA ARG A 218 3.81 -28.99 10.20
C ARG A 218 3.54 -27.85 11.17
N TRP A 219 2.28 -27.69 11.57
CA TRP A 219 1.90 -26.66 12.52
C TRP A 219 0.83 -27.15 13.48
N GLN A 220 0.81 -26.50 14.64
CA GLN A 220 -0.19 -26.63 15.68
C GLN A 220 -0.50 -25.21 16.17
N GLU A 221 -1.77 -24.86 16.22
CA GLU A 221 -2.28 -23.56 16.66
C GLU A 221 -3.31 -23.76 17.77
N ASN A 222 -3.59 -22.70 18.54
CA ASN A 222 -4.51 -22.70 19.67
C ASN A 222 -4.18 -23.77 20.73
N LEU A 223 -2.92 -23.85 21.14
CA LEU A 223 -2.44 -24.86 22.10
C LEU A 223 -3.14 -24.82 23.47
N SER A 224 -3.77 -23.71 23.85
CA SER A 224 -4.54 -23.57 25.10
C SER A 224 -6.03 -23.92 25.00
N GLY A 225 -6.54 -24.27 23.81
CA GLY A 225 -7.96 -24.55 23.59
C GLY A 225 -8.17 -25.71 22.62
N GLU A 226 -9.07 -25.53 21.65
CA GLU A 226 -9.27 -26.50 20.58
C GLU A 226 -8.09 -26.45 19.61
N VAL A 227 -7.15 -27.38 19.79
CA VAL A 227 -5.90 -27.44 19.04
C VAL A 227 -6.20 -27.69 17.56
N ARG A 228 -5.74 -26.76 16.72
CA ARG A 228 -5.73 -26.94 15.26
C ARG A 228 -4.37 -27.45 14.85
N HIS A 229 -4.29 -28.69 14.36
CA HIS A 229 -3.05 -29.25 13.85
C HIS A 229 -3.13 -29.47 12.35
N GLY A 230 -2.02 -29.29 11.66
CA GLY A 230 -1.93 -29.54 10.23
C GLY A 230 -0.54 -29.88 9.77
N TRP A 231 -0.48 -30.53 8.63
CA TRP A 231 0.76 -30.78 7.90
C TRP A 231 0.54 -30.56 6.41
N PHE A 232 1.61 -30.24 5.71
CA PHE A 232 1.61 -30.00 4.27
C PHE A 232 2.91 -30.52 3.68
N LEU A 233 2.77 -31.40 2.68
CA LEU A 233 3.81 -31.91 1.84
C LEU A 233 3.64 -31.29 0.45
N PHE A 234 4.32 -30.19 0.17
CA PHE A 234 4.23 -29.51 -1.11
C PHE A 234 4.84 -30.35 -2.25
N PRO A 235 4.21 -30.43 -3.44
CA PRO A 235 2.82 -30.07 -3.76
C PRO A 235 1.84 -31.26 -3.62
N ILE A 236 2.25 -32.35 -2.96
CA ILE A 236 1.58 -33.66 -3.03
C ILE A 236 0.31 -33.72 -2.18
N ALA A 237 0.36 -33.33 -0.91
CA ALA A 237 -0.77 -33.53 0.00
C ALA A 237 -0.72 -32.60 1.20
N GLY A 238 -1.86 -32.41 1.84
CA GLY A 238 -1.94 -31.72 3.12
C GLY A 238 -3.18 -32.11 3.88
N HIS A 239 -3.12 -31.95 5.20
CA HIS A 239 -4.24 -32.24 6.07
C HIS A 239 -4.27 -31.25 7.23
N ILE A 240 -5.47 -30.81 7.59
CA ILE A 240 -5.76 -29.90 8.69
C ILE A 240 -6.90 -30.49 9.49
N LYS A 241 -6.77 -30.48 10.82
CA LYS A 241 -7.81 -30.91 11.74
C LYS A 241 -7.94 -29.90 12.89
N GLN A 242 -9.18 -29.59 13.26
CA GLN A 242 -9.53 -28.74 14.39
C GLN A 242 -10.86 -29.23 14.96
N GLY A 243 -10.83 -29.92 16.10
CA GLY A 243 -12.00 -30.59 16.67
C GLY A 243 -12.64 -31.55 15.68
N ASP A 244 -13.88 -31.26 15.27
CA ASP A 244 -14.64 -32.03 14.29
C ASP A 244 -14.46 -31.54 12.84
N TYR A 245 -13.72 -30.46 12.63
CA TYR A 245 -13.36 -29.98 11.30
C TYR A 245 -12.14 -30.71 10.76
N GLU A 246 -12.26 -31.22 9.53
CA GLU A 246 -11.16 -31.82 8.79
C GLU A 246 -11.10 -31.23 7.38
N ALA A 247 -9.89 -31.01 6.88
CA ALA A 247 -9.65 -30.61 5.51
C ALA A 247 -8.42 -31.31 4.97
N THR A 248 -8.54 -31.86 3.76
CA THR A 248 -7.48 -32.61 3.09
C THR A 248 -7.30 -32.06 1.68
N THR A 249 -6.07 -31.96 1.22
CA THR A 249 -5.74 -31.63 -0.16
C THR A 249 -4.85 -32.71 -0.76
N ALA A 250 -5.03 -32.99 -2.03
CA ALA A 250 -4.17 -33.86 -2.82
C ALA A 250 -3.77 -33.12 -4.10
N VAL A 251 -2.51 -33.24 -4.49
CA VAL A 251 -1.90 -32.55 -5.63
C VAL A 251 -2.28 -31.07 -5.62
N TRP A 252 -1.87 -30.37 -4.58
CA TRP A 252 -2.19 -28.96 -4.39
C TRP A 252 -1.75 -28.13 -5.61
N PRO A 253 -2.58 -27.20 -6.12
CA PRO A 253 -3.87 -26.75 -5.58
C PRO A 253 -5.10 -27.48 -6.15
N PHE A 254 -4.93 -28.56 -6.92
CA PHE A 254 -5.98 -29.12 -7.76
C PHE A 254 -7.10 -29.79 -6.96
N LEU A 255 -6.82 -30.67 -6.01
CA LEU A 255 -7.87 -31.41 -5.29
C LEU A 255 -7.94 -31.03 -3.82
N GLY A 256 -9.15 -30.77 -3.33
CA GLY A 256 -9.40 -30.41 -1.94
C GLY A 256 -10.76 -30.90 -1.45
N TRP A 257 -10.82 -31.29 -0.18
CA TRP A 257 -12.02 -31.69 0.54
C TRP A 257 -11.99 -31.09 1.94
N ALA A 258 -13.14 -30.65 2.44
CA ALA A 258 -13.30 -30.21 3.81
C ALA A 258 -14.67 -30.60 4.36
N SER A 259 -14.74 -30.93 5.63
CA SER A 259 -15.98 -31.29 6.31
C SER A 259 -15.99 -30.79 7.75
N ARG A 260 -17.17 -30.43 8.24
CA ARG A 260 -17.46 -30.19 9.67
C ARG A 260 -18.83 -30.76 10.00
N PRO A 261 -18.92 -31.92 10.67
CA PRO A 261 -20.21 -32.54 11.01
C PRO A 261 -21.11 -31.65 11.87
N SER A 262 -20.58 -30.92 12.87
CA SER A 262 -21.36 -30.08 13.79
C SER A 262 -22.20 -28.99 13.11
N THR A 263 -21.75 -28.50 11.95
CA THR A 263 -22.45 -27.45 11.18
C THR A 263 -22.99 -27.97 9.85
N ASN A 264 -22.98 -29.29 9.63
CA ASN A 264 -23.26 -29.93 8.34
C ASN A 264 -22.45 -29.30 7.18
N TYR A 265 -21.25 -28.80 7.46
CA TYR A 265 -20.40 -28.19 6.46
C TYR A 265 -19.71 -29.25 5.63
N GLN A 266 -19.78 -29.13 4.31
CA GLN A 266 -19.06 -29.97 3.38
C GLN A 266 -18.60 -29.14 2.18
N ALA A 267 -17.36 -29.35 1.77
CA ALA A 267 -16.81 -28.72 0.59
C ALA A 267 -15.86 -29.66 -0.15
N TRP A 268 -15.88 -29.55 -1.47
CA TRP A 268 -14.87 -30.17 -2.33
C TRP A 268 -14.53 -29.24 -3.49
N SER A 269 -13.31 -29.35 -4.00
CA SER A 269 -12.85 -28.52 -5.11
C SER A 269 -11.94 -29.30 -6.04
N ILE A 270 -12.13 -29.06 -7.34
CA ILE A 270 -11.18 -29.39 -8.40
C ILE A 270 -10.76 -28.07 -9.04
N TRP A 271 -9.72 -27.45 -8.51
CA TRP A 271 -9.26 -26.14 -8.97
C TRP A 271 -8.72 -26.22 -10.41
N PRO A 272 -8.94 -25.20 -11.27
CA PRO A 272 -9.76 -24.02 -11.03
C PRO A 272 -11.25 -24.22 -11.36
N LEU A 273 -11.61 -25.35 -11.98
CA LEU A 273 -12.87 -25.51 -12.69
C LEU A 273 -14.08 -25.75 -11.78
N LEU A 274 -13.95 -26.67 -10.83
CA LEU A 274 -15.06 -27.15 -10.02
C LEU A 274 -14.89 -26.76 -8.55
N LYS A 275 -15.98 -26.39 -7.90
CA LYS A 275 -16.09 -26.25 -6.44
C LYS A 275 -17.54 -26.43 -6.03
N HIS A 276 -17.77 -27.18 -4.96
CA HIS A 276 -19.04 -27.23 -4.26
C HIS A 276 -18.78 -27.02 -2.78
N GLU A 277 -19.56 -26.17 -2.14
CA GLU A 277 -19.49 -25.87 -0.71
C GLU A 277 -20.91 -25.66 -0.20
N GLN A 278 -21.27 -26.30 0.90
CA GLN A 278 -22.60 -26.22 1.50
C GLN A 278 -22.51 -26.27 3.03
N GLY A 279 -23.50 -25.66 3.70
CA GLY A 279 -23.63 -25.67 5.15
C GLY A 279 -22.74 -24.65 5.87
N GLY A 280 -22.53 -24.85 7.16
CA GLY A 280 -21.79 -23.91 8.02
C GLY A 280 -22.68 -23.19 9.02
N ILE A 281 -22.15 -22.10 9.61
CA ILE A 281 -22.84 -21.35 10.67
C ILE A 281 -24.07 -20.61 10.11
N ALA A 282 -23.99 -20.11 8.87
CA ALA A 282 -25.14 -19.55 8.15
C ALA A 282 -25.89 -20.67 7.43
N LYS A 283 -27.17 -20.88 7.79
CA LYS A 283 -27.98 -22.03 7.35
C LYS A 283 -28.30 -22.09 5.84
N ASP A 284 -27.91 -21.10 5.05
CA ASP A 284 -28.23 -21.03 3.61
C ASP A 284 -27.00 -20.78 2.73
N ARG A 285 -25.79 -20.99 3.27
CA ARG A 285 -24.56 -20.78 2.52
C ARG A 285 -24.30 -21.92 1.53
N GLU A 286 -24.27 -21.58 0.25
CA GLU A 286 -23.99 -22.52 -0.83
C GLU A 286 -23.10 -21.86 -1.90
N VAL A 287 -22.03 -22.54 -2.29
CA VAL A 287 -21.17 -22.11 -3.40
C VAL A 287 -21.03 -23.24 -4.40
N LYS A 288 -21.39 -22.97 -5.65
CA LYS A 288 -21.23 -23.88 -6.79
C LYS A 288 -20.43 -23.18 -7.87
N ARG A 289 -19.32 -23.79 -8.28
CA ARG A 289 -18.46 -23.31 -9.37
C ARG A 289 -18.28 -24.42 -10.38
N ILE A 290 -18.58 -24.10 -11.63
CA ILE A 290 -18.39 -24.92 -12.83
C ILE A 290 -17.92 -23.96 -13.93
N LEU A 291 -16.64 -23.59 -13.92
CA LEU A 291 -16.12 -22.61 -14.88
C LEU A 291 -16.00 -23.20 -16.29
N PRO A 292 -16.21 -22.37 -17.34
CA PRO A 292 -16.68 -20.97 -17.28
C PRO A 292 -18.22 -20.85 -17.17
N PHE A 293 -18.97 -21.96 -17.15
CA PHE A 293 -20.42 -21.96 -17.38
C PHE A 293 -21.27 -21.39 -16.25
N LEU A 294 -20.96 -21.74 -15.00
CA LEU A 294 -21.77 -21.38 -13.83
C LEU A 294 -20.90 -21.04 -12.63
N LEU A 295 -21.18 -19.90 -12.02
CA LEU A 295 -20.67 -19.54 -10.70
C LEU A 295 -21.84 -19.04 -9.85
N ARG A 296 -22.25 -19.79 -8.84
CA ARG A 296 -23.34 -19.45 -7.93
C ARG A 296 -22.81 -19.34 -6.50
N HIS A 297 -23.17 -18.25 -5.83
CA HIS A 297 -22.81 -17.97 -4.45
C HIS A 297 -24.06 -17.46 -3.73
N LYS A 298 -24.57 -18.23 -2.78
CA LYS A 298 -25.76 -17.93 -2.00
C LYS A 298 -25.36 -17.80 -0.54
N ASP A 299 -25.79 -16.70 0.10
CA ASP A 299 -25.60 -16.40 1.52
C ASP A 299 -26.89 -15.83 2.11
N ALA A 300 -26.93 -15.61 3.43
CA ALA A 300 -28.07 -15.03 4.13
C ALA A 300 -28.46 -13.62 3.62
N THR A 301 -27.52 -12.87 3.05
CA THR A 301 -27.72 -11.51 2.56
C THR A 301 -28.05 -11.43 1.07
N GLY A 302 -28.11 -12.55 0.36
CA GLY A 302 -28.41 -12.55 -1.07
C GLY A 302 -27.71 -13.64 -1.89
N GLU A 303 -27.93 -13.59 -3.19
CA GLU A 303 -27.45 -14.57 -4.16
C GLU A 303 -26.71 -13.87 -5.29
N THR A 304 -25.57 -14.43 -5.72
CA THR A 304 -24.86 -14.00 -6.92
C THR A 304 -24.70 -15.20 -7.84
N THR A 305 -25.22 -15.09 -9.06
CA THR A 305 -25.14 -16.11 -10.09
C THR A 305 -24.52 -15.51 -11.34
N SER A 306 -23.41 -16.09 -11.80
CA SER A 306 -22.80 -15.78 -13.09
C SER A 306 -23.02 -16.94 -14.06
N TRP A 307 -23.51 -16.61 -15.24
CA TRP A 307 -23.57 -17.52 -16.37
C TRP A 307 -22.47 -17.13 -17.35
N LEU A 308 -21.70 -18.10 -17.86
CA LEU A 308 -20.60 -17.83 -18.79
C LEU A 308 -19.62 -16.78 -18.26
N TRP A 309 -19.07 -17.00 -17.07
CA TRP A 309 -18.11 -16.10 -16.45
C TRP A 309 -16.92 -15.83 -17.39
N PRO A 310 -16.48 -14.57 -17.58
CA PRO A 310 -16.90 -13.35 -16.86
C PRO A 310 -17.98 -12.51 -17.58
N LEU A 311 -18.79 -13.07 -18.48
CA LEU A 311 -19.65 -12.29 -19.37
C LEU A 311 -20.97 -11.86 -18.75
N ILE A 312 -21.68 -12.76 -18.07
CA ILE A 312 -23.03 -12.49 -17.54
C ILE A 312 -23.04 -12.76 -16.04
N TRP A 313 -23.47 -11.77 -15.26
CA TRP A 313 -23.71 -11.98 -13.84
C TRP A 313 -24.94 -11.25 -13.34
N HIS A 314 -25.61 -11.90 -12.39
CA HIS A 314 -26.78 -11.41 -11.70
C HIS A 314 -26.53 -11.49 -10.19
N ARG A 315 -26.91 -10.44 -9.48
CA ARG A 315 -26.74 -10.33 -8.04
C ARG A 315 -28.02 -9.82 -7.41
N GLU A 316 -28.55 -10.58 -6.48
CA GLU A 316 -29.63 -10.20 -5.58
C GLU A 316 -29.02 -9.92 -4.21
N PHE A 317 -29.47 -8.86 -3.54
CA PHE A 317 -29.06 -8.54 -2.19
C PHE A 317 -30.26 -8.11 -1.35
N ASN A 318 -30.26 -8.59 -0.11
CA ASN A 318 -31.26 -8.32 0.90
C ASN A 318 -30.54 -7.97 2.21
N TYR A 319 -30.42 -6.68 2.46
CA TYR A 319 -29.91 -6.11 3.71
C TYR A 319 -31.10 -5.57 4.52
N THR A 320 -30.90 -5.39 5.83
CA THR A 320 -31.95 -4.99 6.78
C THR A 320 -32.80 -3.79 6.31
N ASN A 321 -32.19 -2.81 5.61
CA ASN A 321 -32.86 -1.60 5.14
C ASN A 321 -32.84 -1.44 3.61
N MET A 322 -32.39 -2.45 2.87
CA MET A 322 -32.16 -2.31 1.43
C MET A 322 -32.26 -3.65 0.70
N GLN A 323 -33.18 -3.73 -0.25
CA GLN A 323 -33.33 -4.84 -1.17
C GLN A 323 -33.06 -4.40 -2.60
N GLY A 324 -32.47 -5.26 -3.39
CA GLY A 324 -32.24 -4.93 -4.79
C GLY A 324 -31.67 -6.08 -5.59
N ASP A 325 -31.74 -5.92 -6.90
CA ASP A 325 -31.17 -6.83 -7.88
C ASP A 325 -30.30 -6.04 -8.85
N SER A 326 -29.29 -6.70 -9.40
CA SER A 326 -28.44 -6.12 -10.42
C SER A 326 -27.97 -7.16 -11.41
N SER A 327 -28.22 -6.92 -12.69
CA SER A 327 -27.81 -7.73 -13.82
C SER A 327 -26.78 -6.98 -14.64
N HIS A 328 -25.70 -7.66 -15.01
CA HIS A 328 -24.68 -7.13 -15.89
C HIS A 328 -24.39 -8.11 -17.02
N VAL A 329 -24.16 -7.55 -18.20
CA VAL A 329 -23.60 -8.25 -19.36
C VAL A 329 -22.41 -7.42 -19.83
N PHE A 330 -21.20 -7.91 -19.58
CA PHE A 330 -19.98 -7.18 -19.94
C PHE A 330 -19.76 -7.17 -21.46
N PRO A 331 -19.25 -6.06 -22.04
CA PRO A 331 -19.05 -4.73 -21.48
C PRO A 331 -20.27 -3.79 -21.63
N PHE A 332 -21.39 -4.27 -22.16
CA PHE A 332 -22.39 -3.40 -22.79
C PHE A 332 -23.62 -3.06 -21.93
N PHE A 333 -23.97 -3.85 -20.91
CA PHE A 333 -25.24 -3.70 -20.21
C PHE A 333 -25.10 -3.80 -18.70
N HIS A 334 -25.68 -2.83 -18.00
CA HIS A 334 -25.86 -2.83 -16.55
C HIS A 334 -27.31 -2.41 -16.27
N LYS A 335 -28.04 -3.21 -15.50
CA LYS A 335 -29.34 -2.86 -14.92
C LYS A 335 -29.33 -3.15 -13.43
N GLY A 336 -29.75 -2.20 -12.61
CA GLY A 336 -29.86 -2.39 -11.17
C GLY A 336 -31.15 -1.77 -10.64
N SER A 337 -31.82 -2.46 -9.72
CA SER A 337 -32.95 -1.95 -8.97
C SER A 337 -32.60 -1.92 -7.48
N ARG A 338 -33.01 -0.87 -6.78
CA ARG A 338 -32.77 -0.68 -5.35
C ARG A 338 -34.07 -0.19 -4.72
N ARG A 339 -34.50 -0.85 -3.66
CA ARG A 339 -35.65 -0.51 -2.83
C ARG A 339 -35.16 -0.36 -1.40
N PHE A 340 -35.39 0.82 -0.83
CA PHE A 340 -35.12 1.09 0.58
C PHE A 340 -36.39 0.81 1.37
N ALA A 341 -36.25 0.17 2.53
CA ALA A 341 -37.35 -0.10 3.46
C ALA A 341 -37.61 1.10 4.37
#